data_AF-A0A6M3HJ72-F1
#
_entry.id   AF-A0A6M3HJ72-F1
#
_cell.length_a   1.000
_cell.length_b   1.000
_cell.length_c   1.000
_cell.angle_alpha   90.00
_cell.angle_beta   90.00
_cell.angle_gamma   90.00
#
_symmetry.space_group_name_H-M   'P 1'
#
loop_
_entity.id
_entity.type
_entity.pdbx_description
1 polymer ?
#
loop_
_entity_poly.entity_id
_entity_poly.type
_entity_poly.pdbx_seq_one_letter_code
_entity_poly.pdbx_strand_id
1 'polypeptide(L)' 'MSVELDKISLNLELSNTEAWALAQFCKRTTHQDCVNVSTSENEAYEMMDGINAIMRALAEAGIAPR' A
#
# COMPACT_ATOMS: atom_id res chain seq x y z
N MET A 1 -20.67 6.76 -19.55
CA MET A 1 -19.99 5.45 -19.54
C MET A 1 -19.40 5.31 -18.15
N SER A 2 -20.09 4.59 -17.27
CA SER A 2 -19.63 4.40 -15.89
C SER A 2 -18.52 3.35 -15.94
N VAL A 3 -17.29 3.75 -15.70
CA VAL A 3 -16.19 2.80 -15.51
C VAL A 3 -16.43 2.15 -14.16
N GLU A 4 -16.89 0.91 -14.13
CA GLU A 4 -16.79 0.09 -12.93
C GLU A 4 -15.30 -0.06 -12.61
N LEU A 5 -14.86 0.57 -11.53
CA LEU A 5 -13.56 0.31 -10.94
C LEU A 5 -13.60 -1.13 -10.46
N ASP A 6 -12.93 -2.02 -11.18
CA ASP A 6 -12.79 -3.43 -10.81
C ASP A 6 -11.92 -3.51 -9.55
N LYS A 7 -12.57 -3.46 -8.38
CA LYS A 7 -11.91 -3.43 -7.08
C LYS A 7 -11.66 -4.86 -6.61
N ILE A 8 -10.41 -5.17 -6.34
CA ILE A 8 -9.99 -6.43 -5.73
C ILE A 8 -9.89 -6.23 -4.21
N SER A 9 -10.61 -7.06 -3.45
CA SER A 9 -10.49 -7.13 -1.99
C SER A 9 -9.47 -8.19 -1.60
N LEU A 10 -8.51 -7.82 -0.75
CA LEU A 10 -7.51 -8.73 -0.21
C LEU A 10 -7.77 -8.96 1.27
N ASN A 11 -7.82 -10.23 1.68
CA ASN A 11 -7.85 -10.63 3.09
C ASN A 11 -6.47 -11.16 3.48
N LEU A 12 -5.84 -10.56 4.49
CA LEU A 12 -4.49 -10.89 4.93
C LEU A 12 -4.50 -11.25 6.41
N GLU A 13 -3.82 -12.34 6.77
CA GLU A 13 -3.51 -12.69 8.15
C GLU A 13 -2.00 -12.51 8.35
N LEU A 14 -1.63 -11.62 9.27
CA LEU A 14 -0.25 -11.31 9.60
C LEU A 14 -0.07 -11.45 11.11
N SER A 15 1.10 -11.91 11.54
CA SER A 15 1.48 -11.75 12.95
C SER A 15 1.57 -10.26 13.29
N ASN A 16 1.43 -9.93 14.58
CA ASN A 16 1.57 -8.55 15.03
C ASN A 16 2.92 -7.94 14.60
N THR A 17 4.00 -8.71 14.66
CA THR A 17 5.34 -8.27 14.24
C THR A 17 5.40 -7.96 12.75
N GLU A 18 4.85 -8.83 11.89
CA GLU A 18 4.83 -8.62 10.44
C GLU A 18 3.98 -7.40 10.06
N ALA A 19 2.83 -7.23 10.69
CA ALA A 19 1.93 -6.12 10.41
C ALA A 19 2.56 -4.76 10.78
N TRP A 20 3.25 -4.67 11.93
CA TRP A 20 4.01 -3.47 12.30
C TRP A 20 5.21 -3.23 11.36
N ALA A 21 5.91 -4.28 10.94
CA ALA A 21 7.03 -4.16 10.01
C ALA A 21 6.57 -3.67 8.64
N LEU A 22 5.46 -4.22 8.12
CA LEU A 22 4.84 -3.79 6.87
C LEU A 22 4.38 -2.35 6.94
N ALA A 23 3.73 -1.94 8.04
CA ALA A 23 3.32 -0.55 8.24
C ALA A 23 4.51 0.42 8.17
N GLN A 24 5.62 0.07 8.82
CA GLN A 24 6.84 0.87 8.79
C GLN A 24 7.52 0.88 7.42
N PHE A 25 7.49 -0.24 6.69
CA PHE A 25 7.97 -0.30 5.32
C PHE A 25 7.15 0.64 4.43
N CYS A 26 5.82 0.48 4.39
CA CYS A 26 4.92 1.31 3.61
C CYS A 26 5.07 2.80 3.91
N LYS A 27 5.20 3.17 5.19
CA LYS A 27 5.42 4.57 5.61
C LYS A 27 6.73 5.16 5.07
N ARG A 28 7.78 4.33 4.94
CA ARG A 28 9.12 4.76 4.51
C ARG A 28 9.30 4.68 3.00
N THR A 29 8.50 3.88 2.31
CA THR A 29 8.52 3.82 0.85
C THR A 29 8.11 5.17 0.28
N THR A 30 8.94 5.67 -0.63
CA THR A 30 8.73 6.94 -1.33
C THR A 30 8.31 6.69 -2.77
N HIS A 31 7.76 7.73 -3.41
CA HIS A 31 7.50 7.69 -4.85
C HIS A 31 8.76 7.36 -5.66
N GLN A 32 9.94 7.82 -5.24
CA GLN A 32 11.20 7.53 -5.94
C GLN A 32 11.54 6.03 -5.89
N ASP A 33 11.24 5.35 -4.77
CA ASP A 33 11.42 3.90 -4.67
C ASP A 33 10.53 3.17 -5.67
N CYS A 34 9.28 3.62 -5.85
CA CYS A 34 8.35 3.11 -6.85
C CYS A 34 8.86 3.38 -8.28
N VAL A 35 9.33 4.59 -8.58
CA VAL A 35 9.90 4.94 -9.89
C VAL A 35 11.05 4.02 -10.27
N ASN A 36 11.91 3.68 -9.30
CA ASN A 36 13.09 2.83 -9.54
C ASN A 36 12.75 1.39 -9.95
N VAL A 37 11.55 0.90 -9.63
CA VAL A 37 11.11 -0.48 -9.94
C VAL A 37 10.01 -0.54 -10.98
N SER A 38 9.38 0.60 -11.30
CA SER A 38 8.34 0.72 -12.32
C SER A 38 8.90 0.78 -13.73
N THR A 39 8.08 0.41 -14.71
CA THR A 39 8.35 0.58 -16.14
C THR A 39 7.85 1.93 -16.68
N SER A 40 7.04 2.65 -15.90
CA SER A 40 6.50 3.97 -16.24
C SER A 40 6.15 4.79 -14.99
N GLU A 41 6.06 6.12 -15.16
CA GLU A 41 5.65 7.03 -14.10
C GLU A 41 4.21 6.74 -13.60
N ASN A 42 3.31 6.35 -14.51
CA ASN A 42 1.93 6.03 -14.12
C ASN A 42 1.87 4.79 -13.22
N GLU A 43 2.67 3.77 -13.54
CA GLU A 43 2.78 2.57 -12.71
C GLU A 43 3.37 2.90 -11.33
N ALA A 44 4.33 3.82 -11.23
CA ALA A 44 4.84 4.27 -9.93
C ALA A 44 3.76 4.92 -9.05
N TYR A 45 2.85 5.70 -9.65
CA TYR A 45 1.68 6.24 -8.94
C TYR A 45 0.69 5.15 -8.53
N GLU A 46 0.41 4.17 -9.40
CA GLU A 46 -0.45 3.03 -9.08
C GLU A 46 0.11 2.20 -7.90
N MET A 47 1.43 2.00 -7.84
CA MET A 47 2.09 1.37 -6.70
C MET A 47 1.90 2.18 -5.40
N MET A 48 2.05 3.50 -5.46
CA MET A 48 1.81 4.38 -4.31
C MET A 48 0.37 4.31 -3.82
N ASP A 49 -0.61 4.23 -4.72
CA ASP A 49 -2.02 4.04 -4.36
C ASP A 49 -2.25 2.70 -3.64
N GLY A 50 -1.60 1.63 -4.10
CA GLY A 50 -1.60 0.33 -3.43
C GLY A 50 -0.99 0.40 -2.01
N ILE A 51 0.16 1.06 -1.86
CA ILE A 51 0.81 1.28 -0.56
C ILE A 51 -0.10 2.06 0.39
N ASN A 52 -0.76 3.11 -0.11
CA ASN A 52 -1.71 3.91 0.67
C ASN A 52 -2.93 3.08 1.10
N ALA A 53 -3.44 2.20 0.24
CA ALA A 53 -4.53 1.28 0.59
C ALA A 53 -4.12 0.31 1.71
N ILE A 54 -2.90 -0.24 1.65
CA ILE A 54 -2.34 -1.10 2.71
C ILE A 54 -2.21 -0.32 4.02
N MET A 55 -1.64 0.89 3.99
CA MET A 55 -1.52 1.74 5.19
C MET A 55 -2.88 2.04 5.82
N ARG A 56 -3.90 2.30 5.00
CA ARG A 56 -5.27 2.52 5.48
C ARG A 56 -5.84 1.28 6.16
N ALA A 57 -5.70 0.10 5.56
CA ALA A 57 -6.18 -1.15 6.15
C ALA A 57 -5.48 -1.47 7.47
N LEU A 58 -4.16 -1.25 7.56
CA LEU A 58 -3.39 -1.43 8.79
C LEU A 58 -3.82 -0.45 9.88
N ALA A 59 -4.08 0.81 9.53
CA ALA A 59 -4.59 1.81 10.48
C ALA A 59 -6.00 1.45 10.99
N GLU A 60 -6.89 0.95 10.14
CA GLU A 60 -8.21 0.44 10.52
C GLU A 60 -8.09 -0.77 11.48
N ALA A 61 -7.01 -1.56 11.38
CA ALA A 61 -6.66 -2.63 12.31
C ALA A 61 -5.90 -2.17 13.57
N GLY A 62 -5.74 -0.86 13.78
CA GLY A 62 -5.07 -0.27 14.96
C GLY A 62 -3.54 -0.19 14.87
N ILE A 63 -2.96 -0.44 13.70
CA ILE A 63 -1.52 -0.41 13.44
C ILE A 63 -1.19 0.87 12.67
N ALA A 64 -0.83 1.92 13.40
CA ALA A 64 -0.50 3.23 12.85
C ALA A 64 0.84 3.72 13.42
N PRO A 65 1.96 3.50 12.72
CA PRO A 65 3.25 4.02 13.15
C PRO A 65 3.27 5.56 13.13
N ARG A 66 3.77 6.16 14.22
CA ARG A 66 4.02 7.61 14.33
C ARG A 66 5.13 8.05 13.41
#